data_AF-A0A317DGW5-F1
#
_entry.id   AF-A0A317DGW5-F1
#
_cell.length_a   1.000
_cell.length_b   1.000
_cell.length_c   1.000
_cell.angle_alpha   90.00
_cell.angle_beta   90.00
_cell.angle_gamma   90.00
#
_symmetry.space_group_name_H-M   'P 1'
#
loop_
_entity.id
_entity.type
_entity.pdbx_description
1 polymer ?
#
loop_
_entity_poly.entity_id
_entity_poly.type
_entity_poly.pdbx_seq_one_letter_code
_entity_poly.pdbx_strand_id
1 'polypeptide(L)'
;EIHASYQRARDPEARKRREAVLAVPRRLTGVGAAFDAASALIEAAEAEAEASVAEADTTERAALETALGAGGTGRGAAGAIRGAAGQLKDLEKRQKSRATRAQRDALDRALVDLAGFYRDALTMALRAPVAPVHTDTAALAGAGAQKWDAEGSLRRLEAVLACRAAIEANVKPRIAVEAMMLALWKG
;
A
#
# COMPACT_ATOMS: atom_id res chain seq x y z
N GLU A 1 -1.47 1.79 -20.19
CA GLU A 1 -1.89 1.28 -18.86
C GLU A 1 -1.90 -0.25 -18.75
N ILE A 2 -2.34 -1.00 -19.78
CA ILE A 2 -2.33 -2.48 -19.79
C ILE A 2 -0.92 -3.10 -19.65
N HIS A 3 0.13 -2.44 -20.14
CA HIS A 3 1.52 -2.92 -19.97
C HIS A 3 2.04 -2.77 -18.53
N ALA A 4 1.60 -1.76 -17.80
CA ALA A 4 2.01 -1.52 -16.40
C ALA A 4 1.30 -2.47 -15.42
N SER A 5 0.09 -2.94 -15.75
CA SER A 5 -0.58 -4.01 -15.01
C SER A 5 0.03 -5.39 -15.30
N TYR A 6 0.49 -5.64 -16.54
CA TYR A 6 1.13 -6.91 -16.92
C TYR A 6 2.53 -7.09 -16.32
N GLN A 7 3.31 -6.01 -16.18
CA GLN A 7 4.60 -6.05 -15.47
C GLN A 7 4.44 -6.32 -13.97
N ARG A 8 3.39 -5.76 -13.34
CA ARG A 8 3.07 -6.01 -11.91
C ARG A 8 2.68 -7.46 -11.62
N ALA A 9 2.08 -8.17 -12.58
CA ALA A 9 1.70 -9.58 -12.43
C ALA A 9 2.88 -10.56 -12.39
N ARG A 10 4.12 -10.13 -12.66
CA ARG A 10 5.35 -10.94 -12.60
C ARG A 10 6.40 -10.44 -11.61
N ASP A 11 6.13 -9.36 -10.88
CA ASP A 11 7.03 -8.88 -9.83
C ASP A 11 6.99 -9.85 -8.62
N PRO A 12 8.08 -10.57 -8.32
CA PRO A 12 8.14 -11.48 -7.17
C PRO A 12 7.88 -10.77 -5.85
N GLU A 13 8.28 -9.51 -5.73
CA GLU A 13 8.07 -8.72 -4.52
C GLU A 13 6.60 -8.29 -4.40
N ALA A 14 5.93 -7.92 -5.49
CA ALA A 14 4.48 -7.67 -5.49
C ALA A 14 3.68 -8.90 -5.04
N ARG A 15 4.06 -10.09 -5.52
CA ARG A 15 3.44 -11.35 -5.08
C ARG A 15 3.65 -11.58 -3.58
N LYS A 16 4.89 -11.42 -3.10
CA LYS A 16 5.23 -11.58 -1.67
C LYS A 16 4.45 -10.61 -0.78
N ARG A 17 4.28 -9.35 -1.23
CA ARG A 17 3.47 -8.35 -0.52
C ARG A 17 2.00 -8.77 -0.46
N ARG A 18 1.42 -9.19 -1.59
CA ARG A 18 0.05 -9.73 -1.62
C ARG A 18 -0.11 -10.95 -0.72
N GLU A 19 0.81 -11.90 -0.75
CA GLU A 19 0.79 -13.07 0.15
C GLU A 19 0.80 -12.65 1.63
N ALA A 20 1.63 -11.67 2.00
CA ALA A 20 1.67 -11.13 3.36
C ALA A 20 0.34 -10.48 3.79
N VAL A 21 -0.31 -9.74 2.87
CA VAL A 21 -1.64 -9.15 3.07
C VAL A 21 -2.69 -10.24 3.27
N LEU A 22 -2.73 -11.26 2.40
CA LEU A 22 -3.69 -12.34 2.46
C LEU A 22 -3.47 -13.28 3.66
N ALA A 23 -2.30 -13.21 4.31
CA ALA A 23 -2.02 -13.90 5.56
C ALA A 23 -2.55 -13.16 6.81
N VAL A 24 -2.88 -11.86 6.71
CA VAL A 24 -3.37 -11.04 7.84
C VAL A 24 -4.48 -11.74 8.65
N PRO A 25 -5.55 -12.29 8.04
CA PRO A 25 -6.67 -12.85 8.81
C PRO A 25 -6.27 -13.97 9.78
N ARG A 26 -5.18 -14.69 9.51
CA ARG A 26 -4.65 -15.76 10.38
C ARG A 26 -3.79 -15.23 11.53
N ARG A 27 -3.21 -14.03 11.36
CA ARG A 27 -2.31 -13.39 12.32
C ARG A 27 -3.05 -12.62 13.41
N LEU A 28 -4.31 -12.29 13.20
CA LEU A 28 -5.13 -11.52 14.15
C LEU A 28 -5.61 -12.40 15.33
N THR A 29 -4.69 -12.75 16.23
CA THR A 29 -4.94 -13.61 17.40
C THR A 29 -5.22 -12.83 18.69
N GLY A 30 -5.03 -11.52 18.68
CA GLY A 30 -5.21 -10.63 19.83
C GLY A 30 -4.94 -9.18 19.46
N VAL A 31 -5.17 -8.27 20.40
CA VAL A 31 -4.94 -6.83 20.23
C VAL A 31 -3.49 -6.53 19.82
N GLY A 32 -2.50 -7.11 20.50
CA GLY A 32 -1.08 -6.92 20.15
C GLY A 32 -0.78 -7.35 18.70
N ALA A 33 -1.24 -8.55 18.33
CA ALA A 33 -1.05 -9.08 16.97
C ALA A 33 -1.77 -8.24 15.89
N ALA A 34 -2.86 -7.54 16.25
CA ALA A 34 -3.53 -6.59 15.37
C ALA A 34 -2.67 -5.34 15.10
N PHE A 35 -2.04 -4.77 16.12
CA PHE A 35 -1.10 -3.66 15.95
C PHE A 35 0.18 -4.07 15.22
N ASP A 36 0.69 -5.29 15.47
CA ASP A 36 1.85 -5.82 14.74
C ASP A 36 1.52 -6.02 13.24
N ALA A 37 0.33 -6.54 12.94
CA ALA A 37 -0.14 -6.68 11.56
C ALA A 37 -0.34 -5.31 10.89
N ALA A 38 -0.86 -4.32 11.62
CA ALA A 38 -1.01 -2.95 11.12
C ALA A 38 0.35 -2.33 10.78
N SER A 39 1.32 -2.40 11.70
CA SER A 39 2.67 -1.88 11.49
C SER A 39 3.35 -2.54 10.30
N ALA A 40 3.29 -3.88 10.20
CA ALA A 40 3.87 -4.61 9.09
C ALA A 40 3.25 -4.22 7.73
N LEU A 41 1.94 -3.96 7.69
CA LEU A 41 1.27 -3.53 6.46
C LEU A 41 1.69 -2.10 6.06
N ILE A 42 1.78 -1.18 7.02
CA ILE A 42 2.22 0.19 6.78
C ILE A 42 3.67 0.23 6.29
N GLU A 43 4.56 -0.48 6.97
CA GLU A 43 5.98 -0.56 6.62
C GLU A 43 6.19 -1.19 5.24
N ALA A 44 5.43 -2.24 4.90
CA ALA A 44 5.48 -2.84 3.58
C ALA A 44 5.05 -1.86 2.47
N ALA A 45 4.03 -1.04 2.72
CA ALA A 45 3.58 -0.04 1.77
C ALA A 45 4.55 1.15 1.66
N GLU A 46 5.19 1.55 2.75
CA GLU A 46 6.26 2.57 2.75
C GLU A 46 7.46 2.08 1.93
N ALA A 47 7.93 0.87 2.18
CA ALA A 47 9.04 0.27 1.43
C ALA A 47 8.72 0.12 -0.08
N GLU A 48 7.49 -0.28 -0.42
CA GLU A 48 7.06 -0.33 -1.82
C GLU A 48 7.02 1.05 -2.47
N ALA A 49 6.51 2.06 -1.77
CA ALA A 49 6.45 3.43 -2.26
C ALA A 49 7.85 3.98 -2.54
N GLU A 50 8.77 3.83 -1.58
CA GLU A 50 10.17 4.24 -1.71
C GLU A 50 10.84 3.55 -2.90
N ALA A 51 10.71 2.23 -3.01
CA ALA A 51 11.28 1.47 -4.13
C ALA A 51 10.71 1.93 -5.48
N SER A 52 9.42 2.28 -5.54
CA SER A 52 8.76 2.69 -6.79
C SER A 52 9.20 4.06 -7.32
N VAL A 53 9.72 4.93 -6.45
CA VAL A 53 10.11 6.30 -6.83
C VAL A 53 11.62 6.54 -6.81
N ALA A 54 12.41 5.66 -6.17
CA ALA A 54 13.84 5.85 -5.94
C ALA A 54 14.65 6.16 -7.22
N GLU A 55 14.46 5.38 -8.29
CA GLU A 55 15.21 5.57 -9.55
C GLU A 55 14.85 6.91 -10.22
N ALA A 56 13.56 7.27 -10.24
CA ALA A 56 13.11 8.53 -10.80
C ALA A 56 13.64 9.72 -9.97
N ASP A 57 13.55 9.62 -8.64
CA ASP A 57 13.95 10.71 -7.74
C ASP A 57 15.46 10.96 -7.78
N THR A 58 16.27 9.90 -7.87
CA THR A 58 17.73 9.99 -8.05
C THR A 58 18.11 10.60 -9.40
N THR A 59 17.44 10.18 -10.48
CA THR A 59 17.67 10.71 -11.82
C THR A 59 17.28 12.18 -11.93
N GLU A 60 16.11 12.55 -11.42
CA GLU A 60 15.61 13.93 -11.41
C GLU A 60 16.55 14.86 -10.62
N ARG A 61 17.07 14.38 -9.49
CA ARG A 61 18.03 15.13 -8.67
C ARG A 61 19.35 15.33 -9.39
N ALA A 62 19.95 14.27 -9.96
CA ALA A 62 21.20 14.37 -10.69
C ALA A 62 21.10 15.32 -11.90
N ALA A 63 19.98 15.25 -12.63
CA ALA A 63 19.70 16.16 -13.74
C ALA A 63 19.60 17.62 -13.29
N LEU A 64 18.93 17.89 -12.16
CA LEU A 64 18.82 19.23 -11.61
C LEU A 64 20.18 19.77 -11.12
N GLU A 65 20.97 18.95 -10.42
CA GLU A 65 22.32 19.32 -9.97
C GLU A 65 23.23 19.68 -11.17
N THR A 66 23.17 18.88 -12.24
CA THR A 66 23.88 19.15 -13.50
C THR A 66 23.42 20.48 -14.12
N ALA A 67 22.12 20.73 -14.22
CA ALA A 67 21.56 21.95 -14.80
C ALA A 67 21.91 23.22 -13.98
N LEU A 68 22.09 23.06 -12.66
CA LEU A 68 22.48 24.12 -11.75
C LEU A 68 23.98 24.44 -11.76
N GLY A 69 24.76 23.73 -12.58
CA GLY A 69 26.18 23.97 -12.77
C GLY A 69 27.08 23.26 -11.77
N ALA A 70 26.63 22.16 -11.16
CA ALA A 70 27.53 21.23 -10.47
C ALA A 70 28.63 20.80 -11.46
N GLY A 71 29.86 21.28 -11.24
CA GLY A 71 31.02 21.08 -12.14
C GLY A 71 31.54 22.32 -12.89
N GLY A 72 30.87 23.48 -12.81
CA GLY A 72 31.33 24.73 -13.43
C GLY A 72 32.22 25.58 -12.52
N THR A 73 33.44 25.93 -12.94
CA THR A 73 34.45 26.66 -12.13
C THR A 73 34.48 28.18 -12.34
N GLY A 74 33.45 28.77 -12.97
CA GLY A 74 33.43 30.19 -13.37
C GLY A 74 32.92 31.18 -12.31
N ARG A 75 33.26 32.48 -12.47
CA ARG A 75 32.89 33.60 -11.56
C ARG A 75 31.36 33.82 -11.40
N GLY A 76 30.54 33.29 -12.30
CA GLY A 76 29.07 33.27 -12.22
C GLY A 76 28.47 32.11 -11.40
N ALA A 77 29.28 31.08 -11.07
CA ALA A 77 28.82 29.91 -10.31
C ALA A 77 28.34 30.28 -8.90
N ALA A 78 28.98 31.25 -8.24
CA ALA A 78 28.59 31.73 -6.91
C ALA A 78 27.22 32.45 -6.89
N GLY A 79 26.78 33.03 -8.01
CA GLY A 79 25.46 33.64 -8.17
C GLY A 79 24.36 32.59 -8.42
N ALA A 80 24.67 31.58 -9.26
CA ALA A 80 23.78 30.45 -9.54
C ALA A 80 23.50 29.60 -8.29
N ILE A 81 24.48 29.43 -7.40
CA ILE A 81 24.35 28.66 -6.14
C ILE A 81 23.29 29.26 -5.18
N ARG A 82 23.07 30.59 -5.19
CA ARG A 82 22.03 31.21 -4.35
C ARG A 82 20.60 31.00 -4.89
N GLY A 83 20.43 30.79 -6.19
CA GLY A 83 19.14 30.42 -6.81
C GLY A 83 18.86 28.91 -6.80
N ALA A 84 19.91 28.09 -6.68
CA ALA A 84 19.85 26.63 -6.68
C ALA A 84 19.11 26.02 -5.48
N ALA A 85 19.25 26.61 -4.30
CA ALA A 85 18.65 26.09 -3.07
C ALA A 85 17.11 26.05 -3.12
N GLY A 86 16.48 27.05 -3.77
CA GLY A 86 15.03 27.08 -3.96
C GLY A 86 14.54 25.97 -4.88
N GLN A 87 15.25 25.73 -5.99
CA GLN A 87 14.88 24.69 -6.95
C GLN A 87 15.05 23.28 -6.38
N LEU A 88 16.11 23.03 -5.61
CA LEU A 88 16.30 21.77 -4.89
C LEU A 88 15.18 21.52 -3.87
N LYS A 89 14.81 22.55 -3.09
CA LYS A 89 13.71 22.45 -2.11
C LYS A 89 12.36 22.19 -2.79
N ASP A 90 12.11 22.82 -3.94
CA ASP A 90 10.90 22.57 -4.72
C ASP A 90 10.87 21.15 -5.30
N LEU A 91 12.02 20.63 -5.74
CA LEU A 91 12.16 19.23 -6.17
C LEU A 91 11.84 18.28 -5.00
N GLU A 92 12.47 18.46 -3.85
CA GLU A 92 12.21 17.65 -2.64
C GLU A 92 10.73 17.67 -2.25
N LYS A 93 10.06 18.82 -2.33
CA LYS A 93 8.62 18.91 -2.05
C LYS A 93 7.79 18.08 -3.04
N ARG A 94 8.15 18.09 -4.33
CA ARG A 94 7.47 17.28 -5.36
C ARG A 94 7.72 15.79 -5.15
N GLN A 95 8.96 15.39 -4.86
CA GLN A 95 9.34 14.02 -4.57
C GLN A 95 8.59 13.50 -3.33
N LYS A 96 8.58 14.27 -2.24
CA LYS A 96 7.80 13.93 -1.03
C LYS A 96 6.31 13.76 -1.32
N SER A 97 5.73 14.65 -2.13
CA SER A 97 4.33 14.54 -2.54
C SER A 97 4.06 13.27 -3.37
N ARG A 98 5.00 12.89 -4.24
CA ARG A 98 4.94 11.67 -5.05
C ARG A 98 5.04 10.42 -4.17
N ALA A 99 5.98 10.39 -3.23
CA ALA A 99 6.14 9.31 -2.26
C ALA A 99 4.87 9.10 -1.42
N THR A 100 4.24 10.18 -0.94
CA THR A 100 2.96 10.08 -0.21
C THR A 100 1.84 9.49 -1.06
N ARG A 101 1.77 9.84 -2.36
CA ARG A 101 0.79 9.23 -3.27
C ARG A 101 1.10 7.75 -3.51
N ALA A 102 2.35 7.42 -3.79
CA ALA A 102 2.79 6.03 -3.99
C ALA A 102 2.48 5.14 -2.76
N GLN A 103 2.66 5.66 -1.54
CA GLN A 103 2.30 4.95 -0.31
C GLN A 103 0.79 4.70 -0.23
N ARG A 104 -0.04 5.69 -0.54
CA ARG A 104 -1.50 5.54 -0.56
C ARG A 104 -1.94 4.52 -1.62
N ASP A 105 -1.36 4.56 -2.81
CA ASP A 105 -1.66 3.62 -3.89
C ASP A 105 -1.21 2.19 -3.56
N ALA A 106 -0.11 2.03 -2.81
CA ALA A 106 0.33 0.72 -2.30
C ALA A 106 -0.62 0.17 -1.25
N LEU A 107 -1.05 1.01 -0.29
CA LEU A 107 -2.04 0.64 0.71
C LEU A 107 -3.39 0.30 0.09
N ASP A 108 -3.89 1.10 -0.85
CA ASP A 108 -5.19 0.84 -1.48
C ASP A 108 -5.20 -0.53 -2.19
N ARG A 109 -4.13 -0.88 -2.93
CA ARG A 109 -4.00 -2.21 -3.54
C ARG A 109 -4.05 -3.33 -2.51
N ALA A 110 -3.32 -3.20 -1.40
CA ALA A 110 -3.37 -4.18 -0.33
C ALA A 110 -4.78 -4.29 0.30
N LEU A 111 -5.47 -3.17 0.49
CA LEU A 111 -6.83 -3.16 1.02
C LEU A 111 -7.84 -3.78 0.03
N VAL A 112 -7.65 -3.59 -1.28
CA VAL A 112 -8.47 -4.24 -2.31
C VAL A 112 -8.26 -5.75 -2.33
N ASP A 113 -7.01 -6.23 -2.23
CA ASP A 113 -6.71 -7.66 -2.11
C ASP A 113 -7.37 -8.26 -0.86
N LEU A 114 -7.24 -7.58 0.29
CA LEU A 114 -7.84 -8.03 1.55
C LEU A 114 -9.38 -8.01 1.50
N ALA A 115 -9.98 -7.00 0.86
CA ALA A 115 -11.43 -6.95 0.64
C ALA A 115 -11.89 -8.10 -0.26
N GLY A 116 -11.16 -8.41 -1.33
CA GLY A 116 -11.48 -9.54 -2.20
C GLY A 116 -11.36 -10.88 -1.48
N PHE A 117 -10.41 -11.04 -0.55
CA PHE A 117 -10.34 -12.22 0.32
C PHE A 117 -11.60 -12.39 1.19
N TYR A 118 -12.04 -11.33 1.87
CA TYR A 118 -13.25 -11.40 2.71
C TYR A 118 -14.52 -11.56 1.88
N ARG A 119 -14.58 -10.99 0.67
CA ARG A 119 -15.63 -11.25 -0.31
C ARG A 119 -15.67 -12.72 -0.70
N ASP A 120 -14.53 -13.34 -0.96
CA ASP A 120 -14.48 -14.76 -1.32
C ASP A 120 -14.96 -15.63 -0.15
N ALA A 121 -14.52 -15.35 1.08
CA ALA A 121 -15.01 -16.03 2.29
C ALA A 121 -16.53 -15.87 2.46
N LEU A 122 -17.08 -14.66 2.25
CA LEU A 122 -18.51 -14.39 2.30
C LEU A 122 -19.28 -15.19 1.23
N THR A 123 -18.83 -15.17 -0.03
CA THR A 123 -19.49 -15.90 -1.12
C THR A 123 -19.48 -17.41 -0.88
N MET A 124 -18.40 -17.95 -0.31
CA MET A 124 -18.30 -19.35 0.07
C MET A 124 -19.22 -19.70 1.25
N ALA A 125 -19.32 -18.83 2.27
CA ALA A 125 -20.24 -19.02 3.40
C ALA A 125 -21.71 -19.06 2.94
N LEU A 126 -22.06 -18.24 1.95
CA LEU A 126 -23.38 -18.20 1.32
C LEU A 126 -23.61 -19.29 0.28
N ARG A 127 -22.59 -20.09 -0.07
CA ARG A 127 -22.63 -21.07 -1.17
C ARG A 127 -23.05 -20.44 -2.52
N ALA A 128 -22.69 -19.19 -2.74
CA ALA A 128 -23.03 -18.48 -3.96
C ALA A 128 -22.25 -19.08 -5.15
N PRO A 129 -22.87 -19.24 -6.34
CA PRO A 129 -22.22 -19.83 -7.51
C PRO A 129 -21.33 -18.81 -8.23
N VAL A 130 -20.37 -18.22 -7.52
CA VAL A 130 -19.46 -17.20 -8.05
C VAL A 130 -18.02 -17.64 -7.85
N ALA A 131 -17.19 -17.44 -8.87
CA ALA A 131 -15.77 -17.77 -8.79
C ALA A 131 -15.05 -16.91 -7.73
N PRO A 132 -14.10 -17.49 -6.98
CA PRO A 132 -13.21 -16.73 -6.10
C PRO A 132 -12.37 -15.74 -6.91
N VAL A 133 -12.16 -14.55 -6.36
CA VAL A 133 -11.18 -13.58 -6.88
C VAL A 133 -9.76 -14.10 -6.69
N HIS A 134 -9.49 -14.70 -5.53
CA HIS A 134 -8.18 -15.21 -5.14
C HIS A 134 -8.13 -16.73 -5.21
N THR A 135 -7.94 -17.29 -6.41
CA THR A 135 -7.94 -18.75 -6.61
C THR A 135 -6.83 -19.47 -5.85
N ASP A 136 -5.68 -18.80 -5.67
CA ASP A 136 -4.51 -19.31 -4.95
C ASP A 136 -4.71 -19.38 -3.43
N THR A 137 -5.57 -18.53 -2.86
CA THR A 137 -5.90 -18.52 -1.43
C THR A 137 -7.32 -19.01 -1.14
N ALA A 138 -7.99 -19.63 -2.12
CA ALA A 138 -9.36 -20.13 -1.99
C ALA A 138 -9.55 -21.10 -0.81
N ALA A 139 -8.55 -21.95 -0.52
CA ALA A 139 -8.58 -22.83 0.65
C ALA A 139 -8.59 -22.05 1.97
N LEU A 140 -7.85 -20.94 2.05
CA LEU A 140 -7.84 -20.06 3.22
C LEU A 140 -9.16 -19.32 3.37
N ALA A 141 -9.71 -18.81 2.27
CA ALA A 141 -11.03 -18.18 2.25
C ALA A 141 -12.13 -19.16 2.69
N GLY A 142 -12.06 -20.42 2.23
CA GLY A 142 -12.99 -21.47 2.63
C GLY A 142 -12.89 -21.83 4.11
N ALA A 143 -11.69 -21.87 4.69
CA ALA A 143 -11.51 -22.03 6.13
C ALA A 143 -12.08 -20.82 6.91
N GLY A 144 -11.91 -19.61 6.39
CA GLY A 144 -12.51 -18.40 6.94
C GLY A 144 -14.04 -18.44 6.93
N ALA A 145 -14.63 -18.87 5.81
CA ALA A 145 -16.07 -19.02 5.64
C ALA A 145 -16.71 -19.96 6.67
N GLN A 146 -16.00 -21.05 7.03
CA GLN A 146 -16.44 -21.98 8.08
C GLN A 146 -16.32 -21.37 9.49
N LYS A 147 -15.34 -20.49 9.72
CA LYS A 147 -15.03 -19.93 11.03
C LYS A 147 -15.91 -18.73 11.40
N TRP A 148 -16.19 -17.84 10.44
CA TRP A 148 -16.80 -16.53 10.73
C TRP A 148 -18.27 -16.43 10.38
N ASP A 149 -18.86 -17.45 9.75
CA ASP A 149 -20.17 -17.36 9.09
C ASP A 149 -20.26 -16.20 8.07
N ALA A 150 -21.45 -15.99 7.49
CA ALA A 150 -21.66 -14.94 6.49
C ALA A 150 -21.66 -13.53 7.11
N GLU A 151 -22.24 -13.36 8.30
CA GLU A 151 -22.34 -12.06 8.97
C GLU A 151 -20.95 -11.61 9.45
N GLY A 152 -20.15 -12.50 10.03
CA GLY A 152 -18.79 -12.20 10.44
C GLY A 152 -17.83 -11.97 9.27
N SER A 153 -18.08 -12.59 8.12
CA SER A 153 -17.34 -12.30 6.88
C SER A 153 -17.70 -10.91 6.32
N LEU A 154 -18.99 -10.55 6.36
CA LEU A 154 -19.47 -9.24 5.91
C LEU A 154 -18.93 -8.10 6.78
N ARG A 155 -18.99 -8.21 8.11
CA ARG A 155 -18.43 -7.18 9.03
C ARG A 155 -16.95 -6.91 8.76
N ARG A 156 -16.19 -7.96 8.44
CA ARG A 156 -14.77 -7.84 8.10
C ARG A 156 -14.55 -7.16 6.75
N LEU A 157 -15.35 -7.51 5.75
CA LEU A 157 -15.34 -6.82 4.46
C LEU A 157 -15.65 -5.33 4.64
N GLU A 158 -16.70 -4.98 5.40
CA GLU A 158 -17.08 -3.60 5.70
C GLU A 158 -15.98 -2.84 6.44
N ALA A 159 -15.28 -3.49 7.38
CA ALA A 159 -14.15 -2.88 8.08
C ALA A 159 -13.02 -2.48 7.12
N VAL A 160 -12.72 -3.31 6.10
CA VAL A 160 -11.73 -2.97 5.07
C VAL A 160 -12.21 -1.82 4.20
N LEU A 161 -13.48 -1.82 3.80
CA LEU A 161 -14.05 -0.73 2.99
C LEU A 161 -14.09 0.60 3.76
N ALA A 162 -14.41 0.57 5.06
CA ALA A 162 -14.36 1.73 5.94
C ALA A 162 -12.93 2.27 6.09
N CYS A 163 -11.93 1.39 6.16
CA CYS A 163 -10.52 1.79 6.17
C CYS A 163 -10.14 2.57 4.90
N ARG A 164 -10.53 2.05 3.73
CA ARG A 164 -10.29 2.71 2.44
C ARG A 164 -10.94 4.09 2.38
N ALA A 165 -12.22 4.17 2.73
CA ALA A 165 -12.96 5.44 2.78
C ALA A 165 -12.34 6.44 3.76
N ALA A 166 -11.84 5.99 4.91
CA ALA A 166 -11.15 6.84 5.87
C ALA A 166 -9.85 7.43 5.30
N ILE A 167 -9.05 6.62 4.59
CA ILE A 167 -7.82 7.08 3.94
C ILE A 167 -8.13 8.10 2.84
N GLU A 168 -9.17 7.85 2.03
CA GLU A 168 -9.66 8.80 1.02
C GLU A 168 -10.14 10.11 1.66
N ALA A 169 -10.76 10.03 2.83
CA ALA A 169 -11.17 11.18 3.65
C ALA A 169 -10.00 11.84 4.43
N ASN A 170 -8.75 11.56 4.07
CA ASN A 170 -7.53 12.12 4.67
C ASN A 170 -7.25 11.72 6.12
N VAL A 171 -7.82 10.62 6.62
CA VAL A 171 -7.35 10.01 7.87
C VAL A 171 -5.92 9.52 7.69
N LYS A 172 -5.09 9.65 8.74
CA LYS A 172 -3.72 9.14 8.74
C LYS A 172 -3.74 7.62 8.47
N PRO A 173 -3.04 7.11 7.44
CA PRO A 173 -3.13 5.71 7.05
C PRO A 173 -2.86 4.73 8.19
N ARG A 174 -1.85 5.00 9.01
CA ARG A 174 -1.53 4.17 10.20
C ARG A 174 -2.74 4.01 11.15
N ILE A 175 -3.44 5.10 11.46
CA ILE A 175 -4.61 5.08 12.34
C ILE A 175 -5.78 4.33 11.70
N ALA A 176 -6.03 4.56 10.41
CA ALA A 176 -7.10 3.86 9.69
C ALA A 176 -6.85 2.35 9.64
N VAL A 177 -5.60 1.94 9.40
CA VAL A 177 -5.20 0.52 9.35
C VAL A 177 -5.25 -0.11 10.75
N GLU A 178 -4.77 0.56 11.79
CA GLU A 178 -4.87 0.06 13.19
C GLU A 178 -6.33 -0.17 13.60
N ALA A 179 -7.21 0.80 13.32
CA ALA A 179 -8.65 0.67 13.59
C ALA A 179 -9.27 -0.51 12.82
N MET A 180 -8.90 -0.67 11.54
CA MET A 180 -9.32 -1.81 10.73
C MET A 180 -8.85 -3.14 11.34
N MET A 181 -7.58 -3.28 11.72
CA MET A 181 -7.06 -4.54 12.26
C MET A 181 -7.78 -4.94 13.56
N LEU A 182 -8.12 -3.97 14.42
CA LEU A 182 -8.94 -4.22 15.62
C LEU A 182 -10.36 -4.67 15.27
N ALA A 183 -10.99 -4.04 14.27
CA ALA A 183 -12.31 -4.45 13.79
C ALA A 183 -12.29 -5.86 13.19
N LEU A 184 -11.26 -6.21 12.42
CA LEU A 184 -11.08 -7.54 11.85
C LEU A 184 -10.87 -8.62 12.91
N TRP A 185 -10.11 -8.31 13.96
CA TRP A 185 -9.90 -9.20 15.11
C TRP A 185 -11.18 -9.43 15.89
N LYS A 186 -11.90 -8.35 16.26
CA LYS A 186 -13.15 -8.42 17.01
C LYS A 186 -14.22 -9.20 16.25
N GLY A 187 -14.32 -8.92 14.95
CA GLY A 187 -15.18 -9.64 14.02
C GLY A 187 -16.62 -9.23 13.95
#